data_AF-A0AAV0DMR5-F1
#
_entry.id   AF-A0AAV0DMR5-F1
#
_cell.length_a   1.000
_cell.length_b   1.000
_cell.length_c   1.000
_cell.angle_alpha   90.00
_cell.angle_beta   90.00
_cell.angle_gamma   90.00
#
_symmetry.space_group_name_H-M   'P 1'
#
loop_
_entity.id
_entity.type
_entity.pdbx_description
1 polymer ?
#
loop_
_entity_poly.entity_id
_entity_poly.type
_entity_poly.pdbx_seq_one_letter_code
_entity_poly.pdbx_strand_id
1 'polypeptide(L)'
;MAAWSPWIAIIVFTATLYTSFTGVKSSINGDQISSLPGQPANVTFRQYSGYVEVRSQRALFYYFVEAETQPDSKPLVLWLNGGPGCSSVGYGAFMENGPFRPRGRVLIKNPQSWNKGFFRGIYLNRSK
;
A
#
# COMPACT_ATOMS: atom_id res chain seq x y z
N MET A 1 45.93 -25.63 16.60
CA MET A 1 44.73 -24.79 16.38
C MET A 1 44.73 -24.40 14.91
N ALA A 2 43.84 -24.97 14.10
CA ALA A 2 43.83 -24.73 12.65
C ALA A 2 43.25 -23.33 12.37
N ALA A 3 44.08 -22.44 11.84
CA ALA A 3 43.64 -21.13 11.36
C ALA A 3 42.87 -21.31 10.05
N TRP A 4 41.65 -20.77 9.99
CA TRP A 4 40.83 -20.84 8.79
C TRP A 4 41.47 -20.01 7.67
N SER A 5 41.45 -20.55 6.44
CA SER A 5 41.95 -19.84 5.27
C SER A 5 41.09 -18.61 4.96
N PRO A 6 41.68 -17.43 4.66
CA PRO A 6 40.94 -16.17 4.48
C PRO A 6 39.85 -16.22 3.41
N TRP A 7 40.01 -17.07 2.39
CA TRP A 7 39.02 -17.25 1.32
C TRP A 7 37.71 -17.87 1.80
N ILE A 8 37.78 -18.73 2.83
CA ILE A 8 36.59 -19.36 3.41
C ILE A 8 35.75 -18.32 4.16
N ALA A 9 36.40 -17.39 4.88
CA ALA A 9 35.71 -16.29 5.56
C ALA A 9 34.97 -15.37 4.58
N ILE A 10 35.57 -15.10 3.41
CA ILE A 10 34.95 -14.29 2.36
C ILE A 10 33.70 -14.98 1.81
N ILE A 11 33.75 -16.28 1.53
CA ILE A 11 32.59 -17.05 1.02
C ILE A 11 31.45 -17.07 2.04
N VAL A 12 31.77 -17.25 3.32
CA VAL A 12 30.75 -17.25 4.39
C VAL A 12 30.10 -15.86 4.53
N PHE A 13 30.90 -14.80 4.42
CA PHE A 13 30.40 -13.42 4.50
C PHE A 13 29.52 -13.04 3.30
N THR A 14 29.90 -13.44 2.09
CA THR A 14 29.09 -13.16 0.89
C THR A 14 27.80 -13.99 0.88
N ALA A 15 27.84 -15.25 1.32
CA ALA A 15 26.65 -16.08 1.44
C ALA A 15 25.65 -15.54 2.48
N THR A 16 26.13 -15.08 3.65
CA THR A 16 25.27 -14.50 4.70
C THR A 16 24.70 -13.13 4.30
N LEU A 17 25.47 -12.32 3.57
CA LEU A 17 24.98 -11.08 2.99
C LEU A 17 23.88 -11.37 1.95
N TYR A 18 24.07 -12.39 1.09
CA TYR A 18 23.11 -12.77 0.07
C TYR A 18 21.77 -13.26 0.67
N THR A 19 21.80 -14.03 1.76
CA THR A 19 20.58 -14.49 2.46
C THR A 19 19.81 -13.37 3.16
N SER A 20 20.48 -12.27 3.54
CA SER A 20 19.80 -11.08 4.10
C SER A 20 19.05 -10.28 3.02
N PHE A 21 19.38 -10.50 1.74
CA PHE A 21 18.78 -9.81 0.60
C PHE A 21 17.68 -10.62 -0.12
N THR A 22 17.36 -11.84 0.34
CA THR A 22 16.18 -12.55 -0.18
C THR A 22 14.93 -11.85 0.36
N GLY A 23 14.49 -10.86 -0.40
CA GLY A 23 13.41 -9.96 -0.07
C GLY A 23 12.11 -10.70 0.23
N VAL A 24 11.29 -10.05 1.06
CA VAL A 24 9.90 -10.40 1.32
C VAL A 24 9.21 -10.70 -0.02
N LYS A 25 8.82 -11.96 -0.24
CA LYS A 25 7.89 -12.31 -1.32
C LYS A 25 6.49 -11.83 -0.92
N SER A 26 6.15 -10.60 -1.27
CA SER A 26 4.76 -10.14 -1.22
C SER A 26 4.05 -10.57 -2.50
N SER A 27 2.97 -11.35 -2.37
CA SER A 27 2.07 -11.64 -3.49
C SER A 27 1.14 -10.45 -3.69
N ILE A 28 1.53 -9.53 -4.59
CA ILE A 28 0.77 -8.30 -4.90
C ILE A 28 -0.65 -8.61 -5.41
N ASN A 29 -0.88 -9.80 -5.97
CA ASN A 29 -2.18 -10.21 -6.49
C ASN A 29 -3.22 -10.52 -5.39
N GLY A 30 -2.79 -10.88 -4.18
CA GLY A 30 -3.71 -11.26 -3.10
C GLY A 30 -4.56 -10.10 -2.57
N ASP A 31 -4.00 -8.89 -2.63
CA ASP A 31 -4.61 -7.70 -2.05
C ASP A 31 -5.46 -6.91 -3.05
N GLN A 32 -5.51 -7.32 -4.32
CA GLN A 32 -6.24 -6.59 -5.36
C GLN A 32 -7.75 -6.69 -5.14
N ILE A 33 -8.41 -5.53 -5.09
CA ILE A 33 -9.87 -5.42 -4.99
C ILE A 33 -10.44 -5.47 -6.41
N SER A 34 -11.26 -6.50 -6.70
CA SER A 34 -11.99 -6.61 -7.96
C SER A 34 -13.08 -5.54 -8.09
N SER A 35 -13.90 -5.39 -7.05
CA SER A 35 -14.91 -4.32 -6.94
C SER A 35 -15.31 -4.11 -5.49
N LEU A 36 -15.54 -2.86 -5.10
CA LEU A 36 -16.15 -2.54 -3.81
C LEU A 36 -17.68 -2.69 -3.88
N PRO A 37 -18.35 -3.07 -2.77
CA PRO A 37 -19.81 -3.03 -2.70
C PRO A 37 -20.36 -1.64 -3.03
N GLY A 38 -21.32 -1.56 -3.94
CA GLY A 38 -21.93 -0.30 -4.37
C GLY A 38 -21.02 0.59 -5.23
N GLN A 39 -19.89 0.08 -5.73
CA GLN A 39 -19.01 0.79 -6.66
C GLN A 39 -19.67 0.99 -8.03
N PRO A 40 -19.46 2.16 -8.69
CA PRO A 40 -19.92 2.34 -10.06
C PRO A 40 -19.15 1.43 -11.03
N ALA A 41 -19.82 0.99 -12.09
CA ALA A 41 -19.26 0.04 -13.06
C ALA A 41 -18.08 0.58 -13.88
N ASN A 42 -17.94 1.90 -14.02
CA ASN A 42 -16.95 2.56 -14.87
C ASN A 42 -15.65 2.94 -14.13
N VAL A 43 -15.08 1.99 -13.37
CA VAL A 43 -13.81 2.17 -12.66
C VAL A 43 -12.70 1.47 -13.45
N THR A 44 -11.71 2.25 -13.87
CA THR A 44 -10.63 1.80 -14.77
C THR A 44 -9.27 1.68 -14.08
N PHE A 45 -9.15 2.17 -12.84
CA PHE A 45 -7.92 2.09 -12.05
C PHE A 45 -7.93 0.86 -11.15
N ARG A 46 -6.74 0.33 -10.86
CA ARG A 46 -6.59 -0.77 -9.90
C ARG A 46 -6.57 -0.22 -8.47
N GLN A 47 -7.11 -1.01 -7.56
CA GLN A 47 -7.18 -0.71 -6.15
C GLN A 47 -6.85 -1.97 -5.36
N TYR A 48 -6.25 -1.77 -4.20
CA TYR A 48 -5.71 -2.83 -3.36
C TYR A 48 -6.00 -2.50 -1.90
N SER A 49 -6.20 -3.53 -1.08
CA SER A 49 -6.28 -3.37 0.37
C SER A 49 -5.70 -4.59 1.06
N GLY A 50 -5.02 -4.35 2.17
CA GLY A 50 -4.42 -5.41 2.95
C GLY A 50 -3.81 -4.88 4.23
N TYR A 51 -2.86 -5.65 4.76
CA TYR A 51 -2.16 -5.34 5.99
C TYR A 51 -0.65 -5.35 5.74
N VAL A 52 0.03 -4.30 6.21
CA VAL A 52 1.49 -4.25 6.25
C VAL A 52 1.93 -4.51 7.69
N GLU A 53 2.65 -5.60 7.92
CA GLU A 53 3.25 -5.89 9.21
C GLU A 53 4.37 -4.90 9.50
N VAL A 54 4.32 -4.24 10.66
CA VAL A 54 5.32 -3.24 11.07
C VAL A 54 6.17 -3.71 12.25
N ARG A 55 5.63 -4.60 13.08
CA ARG A 55 6.31 -5.31 14.18
C ARG A 55 5.57 -6.62 14.46
N SER A 56 6.21 -7.53 15.21
CA SER A 56 5.54 -8.74 15.69
C SER A 56 4.19 -8.40 16.32
N GLN A 57 3.13 -9.06 15.84
CA GLN A 57 1.73 -8.88 16.27
C GLN A 57 1.15 -7.47 16.03
N ARG A 58 1.78 -6.65 15.18
CA ARG A 58 1.28 -5.32 14.81
C ARG A 58 1.33 -5.12 13.31
N ALA A 59 0.16 -4.99 12.70
CA ALA A 59 0.00 -4.68 11.30
C ALA A 59 -0.88 -3.44 11.10
N LEU A 60 -0.62 -2.71 10.01
CA LEU A 60 -1.35 -1.51 9.63
C LEU A 60 -2.21 -1.82 8.40
N PHE A 61 -3.51 -1.52 8.49
CA PHE A 61 -4.41 -1.65 7.36
C PHE A 61 -4.16 -0.53 6.35
N TYR A 62 -4.08 -0.88 5.06
CA TYR A 62 -3.93 0.08 3.98
C TYR A 62 -5.05 -0.07 2.94
N TYR A 63 -5.37 1.04 2.29
CA TYR A 63 -6.12 1.07 1.05
C TYR A 63 -5.31 1.87 0.03
N PHE A 64 -5.02 1.25 -1.11
CA PHE A 64 -4.20 1.81 -2.18
C PHE A 64 -5.00 1.93 -3.46
N VAL A 65 -4.87 3.06 -4.14
CA VAL A 65 -5.50 3.32 -5.44
C VAL A 65 -4.46 3.81 -6.43
N GLU A 66 -4.42 3.19 -7.60
CA GLU A 66 -3.60 3.66 -8.70
C GLU A 66 -4.17 4.95 -9.32
N ALA A 67 -3.33 5.67 -10.06
CA ALA A 67 -3.79 6.80 -10.82
C ALA A 67 -4.67 6.34 -11.99
N GLU A 68 -5.71 7.10 -12.33
CA GLU A 68 -6.60 6.78 -13.46
C GLU A 68 -5.87 6.86 -14.81
N THR A 69 -4.82 7.66 -14.91
CA THR A 69 -4.05 7.89 -16.13
C THR A 69 -2.56 7.69 -15.89
N GLN A 70 -1.93 6.87 -16.75
CA GLN A 70 -0.48 6.59 -16.74
C GLN A 70 0.06 6.29 -15.31
N PRO A 71 -0.46 5.28 -14.60
CA PRO A 71 -0.12 5.06 -13.19
C PRO A 71 1.37 4.94 -12.93
N ASP A 72 2.12 4.33 -13.85
CA ASP A 72 3.57 4.13 -13.71
C ASP A 72 4.39 5.44 -13.74
N SER A 73 3.88 6.50 -14.38
CA SER A 73 4.55 7.81 -14.44
C SER A 73 4.21 8.72 -13.26
N LYS A 74 3.23 8.34 -12.42
CA LYS A 74 2.73 9.19 -11.33
C LYS A 74 3.48 8.91 -10.01
N PRO A 75 3.74 9.94 -9.19
CA PRO A 75 4.38 9.73 -7.89
C PRO A 75 3.51 8.87 -6.97
N LEU A 76 4.15 8.16 -6.05
CA LEU A 76 3.48 7.48 -4.95
C LEU A 76 3.34 8.45 -3.78
N VAL A 77 2.12 8.61 -3.26
CA VAL A 77 1.82 9.50 -2.14
C VAL A 77 1.21 8.71 -1.00
N LEU A 78 1.81 8.85 0.18
CA LEU A 78 1.26 8.35 1.44
C LEU A 78 0.37 9.42 2.07
N TRP A 79 -0.88 9.08 2.34
CA TRP A 79 -1.85 9.93 3.01
C TRP A 79 -2.07 9.47 4.45
N LEU A 80 -1.86 10.39 5.41
CA LEU A 80 -2.03 10.15 6.83
C LEU A 80 -2.93 11.22 7.42
N ASN A 81 -4.09 10.81 7.94
CA ASN A 81 -4.89 11.70 8.75
C ASN A 81 -4.29 11.83 10.16
N GLY A 82 -4.40 13.06 10.69
CA GLY A 82 -3.96 13.44 12.03
C GLY A 82 -4.97 13.10 13.12
N GLY A 83 -4.78 13.66 14.31
CA GLY A 83 -5.56 13.33 15.50
C GLY A 83 -5.24 11.93 16.06
N PRO A 84 -5.40 11.70 17.37
CA PRO A 84 -5.23 10.36 17.91
C PRO A 84 -6.40 9.45 17.49
N GLY A 85 -6.13 8.49 16.61
CA GLY A 85 -7.06 7.42 16.26
C GLY A 85 -7.98 7.67 15.06
N CYS A 86 -7.86 8.80 14.36
CA CYS A 86 -8.63 9.00 13.12
C CYS A 86 -8.11 8.09 12.00
N SER A 87 -9.03 7.57 11.18
CA SER A 87 -8.72 6.67 10.08
C SER A 87 -8.38 7.45 8.80
N SER A 88 -7.20 7.19 8.24
CA SER A 88 -6.82 7.72 6.92
C SER A 88 -7.68 7.15 5.80
N VAL A 89 -8.14 5.91 5.95
CA VAL A 89 -9.05 5.28 4.98
C VAL A 89 -10.43 5.91 5.08
N GLY A 90 -11.02 5.93 6.27
CA GLY A 90 -12.39 6.43 6.47
C GLY A 90 -12.52 7.91 6.12
N TYR A 91 -11.63 8.75 6.65
CA TYR A 91 -11.71 10.20 6.44
C TYR A 91 -11.00 10.60 5.14
N GLY A 92 -9.72 10.25 4.98
CA GLY A 92 -8.93 10.60 3.79
C GLY A 92 -9.49 10.05 2.49
N ALA A 93 -9.61 8.72 2.39
CA ALA A 93 -9.98 8.09 1.13
C ALA A 93 -11.45 8.31 0.76
N PHE A 94 -12.36 8.26 1.74
CA PHE A 94 -13.80 8.27 1.47
C PHE A 94 -14.49 9.61 1.72
N MET A 95 -13.86 10.57 2.41
CA MET A 95 -14.47 11.89 2.67
C MET A 95 -13.68 13.05 2.07
N GLU A 96 -12.35 12.96 2.03
CA GLU A 96 -11.49 14.03 1.51
C GLU A 96 -11.21 13.86 0.00
N ASN A 97 -10.12 13.18 -0.36
CA ASN A 97 -9.51 13.27 -1.69
C ASN A 97 -9.43 11.95 -2.48
N GLY A 98 -9.86 10.83 -1.89
CA GLY A 98 -9.87 9.54 -2.59
C GLY A 98 -10.93 9.44 -3.68
N PRO A 99 -10.98 8.30 -4.38
CA PRO A 99 -11.71 8.18 -5.65
C PRO A 99 -13.22 8.07 -5.49
N PHE A 100 -13.69 7.74 -4.29
CA PHE A 100 -15.11 7.49 -4.03
C PHE A 100 -15.58 8.27 -2.82
N ARG A 101 -16.86 8.66 -2.81
CA ARG A 101 -17.57 9.12 -1.63
C ARG A 101 -18.76 8.20 -1.33
N PRO A 102 -19.01 7.88 -0.05
CA PRO A 102 -20.19 7.12 0.33
C PRO A 102 -21.44 7.99 0.20
N ARG A 103 -22.50 7.41 -0.36
CA ARG A 103 -23.85 7.99 -0.41
C ARG A 103 -24.85 6.90 -0.02
N GLY A 104 -25.15 6.80 1.27
CA GLY A 104 -25.97 5.71 1.79
C GLY A 104 -25.25 4.36 1.62
N ARG A 105 -25.83 3.44 0.84
CA ARG A 105 -25.28 2.10 0.59
C ARG A 105 -24.46 1.99 -0.71
N VAL A 106 -24.27 3.09 -1.43
CA VAL A 106 -23.52 3.12 -2.69
C VAL A 106 -22.30 4.04 -2.60
N LEU A 107 -21.35 3.82 -3.50
CA LEU A 107 -20.21 4.69 -3.72
C LEU A 107 -20.47 5.55 -4.98
N ILE A 108 -20.17 6.84 -4.89
CA ILE A 108 -20.15 7.74 -6.04
C ILE A 108 -18.72 8.14 -6.34
N LYS A 109 -18.34 8.25 -7.63
CA LYS A 109 -17.01 8.76 -7.99
C LYS A 109 -16.84 10.19 -7.47
N ASN A 110 -15.67 10.49 -6.92
CA ASN A 110 -15.27 11.84 -6.54
C ASN A 110 -14.74 12.58 -7.79
N PRO A 111 -15.43 13.61 -8.31
CA PRO A 111 -14.99 14.32 -9.50
C PRO A 111 -13.62 15.00 -9.32
N GLN A 112 -13.27 15.35 -8.08
CA GLN A 112 -12.06 16.05 -7.66
C GLN A 112 -11.04 15.09 -7.01
N SER A 113 -11.15 13.78 -7.26
CA SER A 113 -10.19 12.85 -6.68
C SER A 113 -8.76 13.15 -7.14
N TRP A 114 -7.83 13.05 -6.20
CA TRP A 114 -6.43 13.30 -6.50
C TRP A 114 -5.82 12.20 -7.38
N ASN A 115 -6.38 10.98 -7.40
CA ASN A 115 -5.88 9.89 -8.24
C ASN A 115 -6.17 10.07 -9.74
N LYS A 116 -6.93 11.11 -10.16
CA LYS A 116 -7.21 11.35 -11.58
C LYS A 116 -5.99 11.80 -12.37
N GLY A 117 -5.05 12.48 -11.73
CA GLY A 117 -3.88 13.03 -12.43
C GLY A 117 -2.68 13.44 -11.56
N PHE A 118 -2.82 13.45 -10.24
CA PHE A 118 -1.77 13.95 -9.34
C PHE A 118 -0.86 12.82 -8.84
N PHE A 119 -1.41 11.68 -8.38
CA PHE A 119 -0.60 10.60 -7.81
C PHE A 119 -1.32 9.24 -7.75
N ARG A 120 -0.55 8.21 -7.39
CA ARG A 120 -1.03 6.94 -6.83
C ARG A 120 -1.07 7.06 -5.30
N GLY A 121 -2.19 6.75 -4.67
CA GLY A 121 -2.47 7.13 -3.27
C GLY A 121 -2.59 5.95 -2.32
N ILE A 122 -1.77 5.92 -1.27
CA ILE A 122 -1.86 4.95 -0.16
C ILE A 122 -2.47 5.64 1.06
N TYR A 123 -3.60 5.14 1.55
CA TYR A 123 -4.25 5.58 2.78
C TYR A 123 -3.97 4.55 3.88
N LEU A 124 -3.23 4.97 4.92
CA LEU A 124 -2.75 4.05 5.96
C LEU A 124 -3.44 4.32 7.30
N ASN A 125 -4.13 3.32 7.83
CA ASN A 125 -4.67 3.36 9.18
C ASN A 125 -3.59 3.00 10.19
N ARG A 126 -3.29 3.92 11.10
CA ARG A 126 -2.40 3.65 12.23
C ARG A 126 -3.18 2.88 13.29
N SER A 127 -2.74 1.65 13.60
CA SER A 127 -3.12 0.98 14.83
C SER A 127 -2.72 1.86 16.02
N LYS A 128 -3.56 1.91 17.05
CA LYS A 128 -3.11 2.33 18.38
C LYS A 128 -1.91 1.45 18.78
#